data_AF-A0A7J0FV33-F1
#
_entry.id   AF-A0A7J0FV33-F1
#
_cell.length_a   1.000
_cell.length_b   1.000
_cell.length_c   1.000
_cell.angle_alpha   90.00
_cell.angle_beta   90.00
_cell.angle_gamma   90.00
#
_symmetry.space_group_name_H-M   'P 1'
#
loop_
_entity.id
_entity.type
_entity.pdbx_description
1 polymer ?
#
loop_
_entity_poly.entity_id
_entity_poly.type
_entity_poly.pdbx_seq_one_letter_code
_entity_poly.pdbx_strand_id
1 'polypeptide(L)'
;MLRVLMSFCSLAVPRNFRLLEELERGEKGIGDGTVSYGMDDGDDIYMRSWTGTIIGPHNSVHEGRIYQLKLFCDKDYPEKPPSVRFHSRINMTCVNHETGAVESKKFGILANWQREYTMEDILTQLKKEMAAPHNRKLVQPPEEQLLLSPHAFRIVFQLSLNCIAGILNFTYGISCVSNVEYIP
;
A
#
# COMPACT_ATOMS: atom_id res chain seq x y z
N MET A 1 10.90 39.94 -1.21
CA MET A 1 9.81 39.41 -2.06
C MET A 1 10.45 38.75 -3.29
N LEU A 2 11.01 37.56 -3.12
CA LEU A 2 11.70 36.84 -4.19
C LEU A 2 10.65 35.96 -4.90
N ARG A 3 10.01 36.51 -5.93
CA ARG A 3 9.20 35.71 -6.87
C ARG A 3 10.19 34.92 -7.71
N VAL A 4 10.51 33.71 -7.26
CA VAL A 4 11.13 32.69 -8.11
C VAL A 4 10.14 32.44 -9.24
N LEU A 5 10.48 32.94 -10.43
CA LEU A 5 9.89 32.53 -11.69
C LEU A 5 10.18 31.04 -11.84
N MET A 6 9.32 30.20 -11.27
CA MET A 6 9.17 28.81 -11.67
C MET A 6 8.66 28.82 -13.11
N SER A 7 9.60 28.92 -14.04
CA SER A 7 9.41 28.57 -15.43
C SER A 7 8.78 27.18 -15.47
N PHE A 8 7.59 27.06 -16.07
CA PHE A 8 6.87 25.83 -16.36
C PHE A 8 7.64 24.95 -17.37
N CYS A 9 8.85 24.52 -17.01
CA CYS A 9 9.42 23.31 -17.58
C CYS A 9 8.82 22.17 -16.73
N SER A 10 8.20 21.20 -17.39
CA SER A 10 7.79 19.93 -16.79
C SER A 10 9.03 19.17 -16.31
N LEU A 11 9.63 19.61 -15.19
CA LEU A 11 10.71 18.93 -14.52
C LEU A 11 10.14 17.63 -13.96
N ALA A 12 10.24 16.57 -14.74
CA ALA A 12 9.87 15.24 -14.31
C ALA A 12 10.63 14.94 -13.01
N VAL A 13 9.89 14.77 -11.92
CA VAL A 13 10.43 14.40 -10.61
C VAL A 13 11.19 13.09 -10.80
N PRO A 14 12.49 13.01 -10.46
CA PRO A 14 13.24 11.77 -10.63
C PRO A 14 12.59 10.65 -9.82
N ARG A 15 12.60 9.43 -10.36
CA ARG A 15 12.01 8.22 -9.76
C ARG A 15 12.21 8.11 -8.26
N ASN A 16 13.44 8.29 -7.77
CA ASN A 16 13.74 8.11 -6.35
C ASN A 16 13.07 9.17 -5.46
N PHE A 17 12.94 10.42 -5.92
CA PHE A 17 12.19 11.44 -5.17
C PHE A 17 10.71 11.09 -5.07
N ARG A 18 10.11 10.59 -6.17
CA ARG A 18 8.73 10.10 -6.17
C ARG A 18 8.55 8.95 -5.18
N LEU A 19 9.48 7.99 -5.16
CA LEU A 19 9.41 6.84 -4.24
C LEU A 19 9.63 7.24 -2.78
N LEU A 20 10.52 8.21 -2.51
CA LEU A 20 10.70 8.77 -1.16
C LEU A 20 9.45 9.51 -0.67
N GLU A 21 8.80 10.27 -1.54
CA GLU A 21 7.52 10.93 -1.22
C GLU A 21 6.44 9.88 -0.90
N GLU A 22 6.34 8.82 -1.69
CA GLU A 22 5.42 7.71 -1.41
C GLU A 22 5.78 6.99 -0.10
N LEU A 23 7.06 6.77 0.21
CA LEU A 23 7.49 6.20 1.51
C LEU A 23 7.00 7.04 2.69
N GLU A 24 7.24 8.35 2.63
CA GLU A 24 6.85 9.29 3.70
C GLU A 24 5.32 9.31 3.89
N ARG A 25 4.55 9.17 2.81
CA ARG A 25 3.08 9.05 2.88
C ARG A 25 2.64 7.72 3.48
N GLY A 26 3.32 6.63 3.12
CA GLY A 26 3.09 5.31 3.71
C GLY A 26 3.30 5.29 5.23
N GLU A 27 4.35 5.96 5.72
CA GLU A 27 4.68 6.03 7.15
C GLU A 27 3.69 6.91 7.95
N LYS A 28 3.16 7.97 7.35
CA LYS A 28 2.15 8.84 7.97
C LYS A 28 0.78 8.17 8.08
N GLY A 29 0.56 7.08 7.37
CA GLY A 29 -0.73 6.41 7.26
C GLY A 29 -1.58 7.02 6.14
N ILE A 30 -2.42 6.18 5.56
CA ILE A 30 -3.15 6.46 4.32
C ILE A 30 -4.65 6.36 4.55
N GLY A 31 -5.37 7.39 4.15
CA GLY A 31 -6.84 7.40 4.10
C GLY A 31 -7.50 6.98 5.41
N ASP A 32 -8.31 5.93 5.34
CA ASP A 32 -9.08 5.33 6.45
C ASP A 32 -8.29 4.28 7.25
N GLY A 33 -6.99 4.11 6.96
CA GLY A 33 -6.13 3.13 7.62
C GLY A 33 -6.38 1.68 7.20
N THR A 34 -7.20 1.44 6.17
CA THR A 34 -7.49 0.08 5.67
C THR A 34 -6.53 -0.39 4.59
N VAL A 35 -5.75 0.52 4.03
CA VAL A 35 -4.69 0.23 3.07
C VAL A 35 -3.39 0.81 3.59
N SER A 36 -2.29 0.09 3.41
CA SER A 36 -0.96 0.57 3.75
C SER A 36 0.08 -0.02 2.81
N TYR A 37 1.22 0.66 2.69
CA TYR A 37 2.37 0.13 1.98
C TYR A 37 3.66 0.62 2.63
N GLY A 38 4.73 -0.13 2.42
CA GLY A 38 6.07 0.22 2.88
C GLY A 38 7.14 -0.56 2.11
N MET A 39 8.39 -0.15 2.27
CA MET A 39 9.51 -0.88 1.67
C MET A 39 9.61 -2.29 2.26
N ASP A 40 9.91 -3.25 1.40
CA ASP A 40 10.09 -4.64 1.82
C ASP A 40 11.46 -4.86 2.48
N ASP A 41 12.47 -4.16 1.98
CA ASP A 41 13.83 -4.17 2.47
C ASP A 41 14.30 -2.72 2.62
N GLY A 42 14.59 -2.30 3.86
CA GLY A 42 15.06 -0.95 4.17
C GLY A 42 16.46 -0.64 3.64
N ASP A 43 17.24 -1.67 3.31
CA ASP A 43 18.59 -1.54 2.78
C ASP A 43 18.61 -1.43 1.25
N ASP A 44 17.47 -1.66 0.56
CA ASP A 44 17.35 -1.47 -0.88
C ASP A 44 17.36 0.01 -1.25
N ILE A 45 18.56 0.52 -1.55
CA ILE A 45 18.80 1.89 -2.03
C ILE A 45 17.99 2.26 -3.28
N TYR A 46 17.57 1.27 -4.08
CA TYR A 46 16.80 1.51 -5.29
C TYR A 46 15.29 1.51 -5.03
N MET A 47 14.84 1.19 -3.82
CA MET A 47 13.44 1.19 -3.40
C MET A 47 12.54 0.47 -4.42
N ARG A 48 12.94 -0.73 -4.85
CA ARG A 48 12.22 -1.48 -5.90
C ARG A 48 11.13 -2.35 -5.31
N SER A 49 11.39 -2.95 -4.16
CA SER A 49 10.49 -3.92 -3.54
C SER A 49 9.66 -3.28 -2.44
N TRP A 50 8.35 -3.37 -2.58
CA TRP A 50 7.38 -2.81 -1.65
C TRP A 50 6.38 -3.88 -1.22
N THR A 51 5.95 -3.79 0.03
CA THR A 51 4.90 -4.60 0.60
C THR A 51 3.66 -3.74 0.81
N GLY A 52 2.56 -4.12 0.17
CA GLY A 52 1.25 -3.52 0.35
C GLY A 52 0.36 -4.40 1.23
N THR A 53 -0.50 -3.79 2.04
CA THR A 53 -1.49 -4.47 2.86
C THR A 53 -2.86 -3.88 2.59
N ILE A 54 -3.86 -4.74 2.41
CA ILE A 54 -5.27 -4.36 2.25
C ILE A 54 -6.08 -5.11 3.29
N ILE A 55 -6.79 -4.37 4.15
CA ILE A 55 -7.83 -4.91 5.01
C ILE A 55 -9.08 -5.09 4.14
N GLY A 56 -9.59 -6.31 4.10
CA GLY A 56 -10.71 -6.66 3.25
C GLY A 56 -11.96 -5.82 3.55
N PRO A 57 -12.70 -5.38 2.53
CA PRO A 57 -13.84 -4.49 2.71
C PRO A 57 -14.98 -5.17 3.50
N HIS A 58 -15.64 -4.38 4.34
CA HIS A 58 -16.85 -4.78 5.06
C HIS A 58 -17.96 -5.24 4.11
N ASN A 59 -18.87 -6.09 4.59
CA ASN A 59 -19.99 -6.62 3.82
C ASN A 59 -19.56 -7.42 2.58
N SER A 60 -18.40 -8.10 2.66
CA SER A 60 -17.90 -8.98 1.61
C SER A 60 -17.31 -10.25 2.21
N VAL A 61 -17.11 -11.27 1.36
CA VAL A 61 -16.36 -12.49 1.72
C VAL A 61 -14.91 -12.23 2.15
N HIS A 62 -14.42 -11.02 1.94
CA HIS A 62 -13.09 -10.56 2.33
C HIS A 62 -13.07 -9.89 3.71
N GLU A 63 -14.22 -9.65 4.32
CA GLU A 63 -14.31 -8.99 5.63
C GLU A 63 -13.53 -9.74 6.71
N GLY A 64 -12.77 -8.99 7.51
CA GLY A 64 -11.92 -9.54 8.58
C GLY A 64 -10.60 -10.16 8.11
N ARG A 65 -10.36 -10.25 6.80
CA ARG A 65 -9.11 -10.80 6.24
C ARG A 65 -8.11 -9.70 5.92
N ILE A 66 -6.83 -10.00 6.10
CA ILE A 66 -5.71 -9.11 5.75
C ILE A 66 -4.98 -9.70 4.54
N TYR A 67 -4.94 -8.96 3.44
CA TYR A 67 -4.25 -9.37 2.22
C TYR A 67 -2.91 -8.64 2.13
N GLN A 68 -1.85 -9.41 1.96
CA GLN A 68 -0.53 -8.88 1.67
C GLN A 68 -0.21 -9.01 0.19
N LEU A 69 0.38 -7.97 -0.37
CA LEU A 69 0.78 -7.84 -1.76
C LEU A 69 2.24 -7.41 -1.84
N LYS A 70 2.90 -7.79 -2.93
CA LYS A 70 4.21 -7.28 -3.31
C LYS A 70 4.04 -6.37 -4.53
N LEU A 71 4.55 -5.15 -4.42
CA LEU A 71 4.67 -4.22 -5.52
C LEU A 71 6.15 -4.11 -5.90
N PHE A 72 6.44 -4.19 -7.19
CA PHE A 72 7.78 -4.06 -7.72
C PHE A 72 7.86 -2.86 -8.66
N CYS A 73 8.54 -1.81 -8.20
CA CYS A 73 8.76 -0.56 -8.90
C CYS A 73 10.05 -0.67 -9.71
N ASP A 74 9.95 -1.00 -11.00
CA ASP A 74 11.12 -1.09 -11.88
C ASP A 74 11.76 0.31 -12.13
N LYS A 75 12.87 0.36 -12.84
CA LYS A 75 13.59 1.59 -13.22
C LYS A 75 12.75 2.61 -13.98
N ASP A 76 11.71 2.14 -14.66
CA ASP A 76 10.81 2.97 -15.49
C ASP A 76 9.64 3.56 -14.69
N TYR A 77 9.49 3.25 -13.39
CA TYR A 77 8.48 3.87 -12.53
C TYR A 77 8.84 5.36 -12.27
N PRO A 78 7.88 6.30 -12.26
CA PRO A 78 6.42 6.13 -12.40
C PRO A 78 5.91 6.19 -13.86
N GLU A 79 6.77 6.22 -14.87
CA GLU A 79 6.31 6.32 -16.26
C GLU A 79 5.69 5.01 -16.77
N LYS A 80 6.07 3.89 -16.15
CA LYS A 80 5.38 2.60 -16.29
C LYS A 80 4.80 2.15 -14.95
N PRO A 81 3.68 1.40 -14.97
CA PRO A 81 3.10 0.87 -13.76
C PRO A 81 4.05 -0.12 -13.07
N PRO A 82 3.99 -0.23 -11.73
CA PRO A 82 4.70 -1.27 -11.01
C PRO A 82 4.06 -2.63 -11.27
N SER A 83 4.84 -3.70 -11.10
CA SER A 83 4.29 -5.06 -11.11
C SER A 83 3.65 -5.35 -9.75
N VAL A 84 2.42 -5.85 -9.75
CA VAL A 84 1.67 -6.11 -8.52
C VAL A 84 1.30 -7.58 -8.44
N ARG A 85 1.61 -8.22 -7.30
CA ARG A 85 1.21 -9.60 -7.03
C ARG A 85 0.70 -9.75 -5.61
N PHE A 86 -0.35 -10.52 -5.43
CA PHE A 86 -0.80 -10.95 -4.12
C PHE A 86 0.15 -12.00 -3.57
N HIS A 87 0.60 -11.80 -2.33
CA HIS A 87 1.29 -12.82 -1.56
C HIS A 87 0.28 -13.74 -0.89
N SER A 88 -0.78 -13.17 -0.30
CA SER A 88 -1.93 -13.91 0.21
C SER A 88 -2.76 -14.49 -0.94
N ARG A 89 -3.23 -15.74 -0.83
CA ARG A 89 -4.12 -16.30 -1.84
C ARG A 89 -5.46 -15.56 -1.85
N ILE A 90 -5.91 -15.14 -3.03
CA ILE A 90 -7.18 -14.45 -3.23
C ILE A 90 -7.83 -14.93 -4.54
N ASN A 91 -9.15 -15.09 -4.51
CA ASN A 91 -9.94 -15.30 -5.72
C ASN A 91 -10.60 -13.99 -6.13
N MET A 92 -10.13 -13.41 -7.24
CA MET A 92 -10.59 -12.11 -7.75
C MET A 92 -10.41 -12.05 -9.27
N THR A 93 -11.37 -11.44 -10.00
CA THR A 93 -11.41 -11.49 -11.48
C THR A 93 -10.17 -10.94 -12.18
N CYS A 94 -9.51 -9.93 -11.61
CA CYS A 94 -8.30 -9.33 -12.18
C CYS A 94 -6.99 -9.91 -11.63
N VAL A 95 -7.04 -11.01 -10.87
CA VAL A 95 -5.87 -11.67 -10.28
C VAL A 95 -5.77 -13.08 -10.85
N ASN A 96 -4.57 -13.45 -11.29
CA ASN A 96 -4.31 -14.81 -11.73
C ASN A 96 -4.25 -15.75 -10.52
N HIS A 97 -5.07 -16.80 -10.50
CA HIS A 97 -5.21 -17.72 -9.36
C HIS A 97 -3.96 -18.57 -9.09
N GLU A 98 -3.10 -18.82 -10.08
CA GLU A 98 -1.90 -19.65 -9.94
C GLU A 98 -0.71 -18.84 -9.45
N THR A 99 -0.54 -17.62 -9.97
CA THR A 99 0.64 -16.78 -9.72
C THR A 99 0.39 -15.66 -8.71
N GLY A 100 -0.87 -15.33 -8.42
CA GLY A 100 -1.24 -14.15 -7.64
C GLY A 100 -0.99 -12.82 -8.35
N ALA A 101 -0.51 -12.82 -9.61
CA ALA A 101 -0.22 -11.60 -10.36
C ALA A 101 -1.51 -10.86 -10.74
N VAL A 102 -1.50 -9.54 -10.57
CA VAL A 102 -2.61 -8.68 -11.03
C VAL A 102 -2.45 -8.46 -12.54
N GLU A 103 -3.48 -8.84 -13.30
CA GLU A 103 -3.46 -8.73 -14.75
C GLU A 103 -3.75 -7.29 -15.19
N SER A 104 -2.76 -6.64 -15.79
CA SER A 104 -2.86 -5.25 -16.24
C SER A 104 -4.04 -5.00 -17.18
N LYS A 105 -4.39 -5.97 -18.04
CA LYS A 105 -5.52 -5.85 -18.97
C LYS A 105 -6.90 -5.86 -18.29
N LYS A 106 -7.01 -6.54 -17.14
CA LYS A 106 -8.27 -6.68 -16.40
C LYS A 106 -8.43 -5.61 -15.32
N PHE A 107 -7.36 -4.87 -15.03
CA PHE A 107 -7.33 -3.87 -13.98
C PHE A 107 -7.09 -2.47 -14.57
N GLY A 108 -8.16 -1.67 -14.61
CA GLY A 108 -8.21 -0.43 -15.40
C GLY A 108 -7.10 0.58 -15.11
N ILE A 109 -6.63 0.68 -13.85
CA ILE A 109 -5.56 1.61 -13.47
C ILE A 109 -4.19 1.17 -14.03
N LEU A 110 -3.92 -0.13 -14.13
CA LEU A 110 -2.69 -0.64 -14.75
C LEU A 110 -2.81 -0.63 -16.28
N ALA A 111 -4.01 -0.85 -16.83
CA ALA A 111 -4.26 -0.77 -18.27
C ALA A 111 -4.04 0.64 -18.82
N ASN A 112 -4.48 1.67 -18.09
CA ASN A 112 -4.44 3.07 -18.50
C ASN A 112 -3.51 3.89 -17.61
N TRP A 113 -2.36 3.32 -17.27
CA TRP A 113 -1.43 3.91 -16.32
C TRP A 113 -1.04 5.34 -16.71
N GLN A 114 -1.13 6.25 -15.75
CA GLN A 114 -0.66 7.63 -15.81
C GLN A 114 0.38 7.83 -14.72
N ARG A 115 1.40 8.64 -14.98
CA ARG A 115 2.49 8.92 -14.03
C ARG A 115 2.03 9.58 -12.73
N GLU A 116 0.84 10.16 -12.74
CA GLU A 116 0.20 10.75 -11.56
C GLU A 116 -0.26 9.69 -10.57
N TYR A 117 -0.55 8.46 -11.03
CA TYR A 117 -0.96 7.35 -10.17
C TYR A 117 0.18 6.90 -9.25
N THR A 118 -0.22 6.41 -8.09
CA THR A 118 0.65 5.99 -6.99
C THR A 118 0.38 4.54 -6.58
N MET A 119 1.25 3.97 -5.74
CA MET A 119 0.99 2.68 -5.08
C MET A 119 -0.28 2.71 -4.23
N GLU A 120 -0.60 3.85 -3.62
CA GLU A 120 -1.85 4.09 -2.90
C GLU A 120 -3.08 3.90 -3.80
N ASP A 121 -3.05 4.49 -5.00
CA ASP A 121 -4.16 4.40 -5.94
C ASP A 121 -4.41 2.95 -6.38
N ILE A 122 -3.33 2.20 -6.61
CA ILE A 122 -3.37 0.77 -6.92
C ILE A 122 -4.07 0.00 -5.80
N LEU A 123 -3.64 0.17 -4.55
CA LEU A 123 -4.18 -0.56 -3.40
C LEU A 123 -5.64 -0.18 -3.13
N THR A 124 -5.95 1.11 -3.22
CA THR A 124 -7.32 1.64 -3.04
C THR A 124 -8.25 1.09 -4.13
N GLN A 125 -7.78 1.04 -5.38
CA GLN A 125 -8.57 0.51 -6.48
C GLN A 125 -8.73 -1.01 -6.41
N LEU A 126 -7.71 -1.75 -5.93
CA LEU A 126 -7.84 -3.18 -5.64
C LEU A 126 -8.88 -3.45 -4.55
N LYS A 127 -8.88 -2.66 -3.47
CA LYS A 127 -9.91 -2.75 -2.42
C LYS A 127 -11.32 -2.50 -2.99
N LYS A 128 -11.48 -1.51 -3.89
CA LYS A 128 -12.76 -1.26 -4.57
C LYS A 128 -13.18 -2.45 -5.44
N GLU A 129 -12.25 -3.07 -6.16
CA GLU A 129 -12.52 -4.27 -6.94
C GLU A 129 -12.94 -5.46 -6.06
N MET A 130 -12.37 -5.63 -4.86
CA MET A 130 -12.83 -6.65 -3.90
C MET A 130 -14.29 -6.43 -3.48
N ALA A 131 -14.70 -5.16 -3.30
CA ALA A 131 -16.07 -4.80 -2.95
C ALA A 131 -17.05 -4.86 -4.14
N ALA A 132 -16.54 -5.00 -5.37
CA ALA A 132 -17.36 -4.99 -6.57
C ALA A 132 -18.33 -6.20 -6.60
N PRO A 133 -19.53 -6.07 -7.21
CA PRO A 133 -20.56 -7.10 -7.15
C PRO A 133 -20.12 -8.48 -7.63
N HIS A 134 -19.21 -8.54 -8.61
CA HIS A 134 -18.66 -9.77 -9.18
C HIS A 134 -17.59 -10.44 -8.30
N ASN A 135 -16.94 -9.70 -7.39
CA ASN A 135 -15.88 -10.23 -6.53
C ASN A 135 -16.34 -10.45 -5.08
N ARG A 136 -17.21 -9.59 -4.55
CA ARG A 136 -17.60 -9.57 -3.13
C ARG A 136 -18.24 -10.85 -2.59
N LYS A 137 -18.65 -11.77 -3.47
CA LYS A 137 -19.27 -13.07 -3.15
C LYS A 137 -18.45 -14.28 -3.62
N LEU A 138 -17.28 -14.07 -4.21
CA LEU A 138 -16.44 -15.16 -4.70
C LEU A 138 -15.89 -15.97 -3.53
N VAL A 139 -16.06 -17.29 -3.60
CA VAL A 139 -15.52 -18.19 -2.57
C VAL A 139 -14.01 -18.03 -2.51
N GLN A 140 -13.51 -17.64 -1.34
CA GLN A 140 -12.09 -17.42 -1.11
C GLN A 140 -11.41 -18.70 -0.64
N PRO A 141 -10.11 -18.88 -0.94
CA PRO A 141 -9.33 -19.96 -0.35
C PRO A 141 -9.29 -19.83 1.18
N PRO A 142 -8.96 -20.92 1.90
CA PRO A 142 -8.69 -20.88 3.33
C PRO A 142 -7.64 -19.80 3.61
N GLU A 143 -7.84 -19.07 4.71
CA GLU A 143 -6.85 -18.10 5.16
C GLU A 143 -5.60 -18.87 5.56
N GLU A 144 -4.51 -18.65 4.83
CA GLU A 144 -3.19 -19.01 5.35
C GLU A 144 -2.94 -18.05 6.49
N GLN A 145 -2.85 -18.56 7.73
CA GLN A 145 -2.32 -17.81 8.87
C GLN A 145 -0.90 -17.38 8.48
N LEU A 146 -0.80 -16.19 7.89
CA LEU A 146 0.49 -15.54 7.72
C LEU A 146 1.04 -15.42 9.15
N LEU A 147 2.10 -16.17 9.44
CA LEU A 147 3.00 -15.87 10.54
C LEU A 147 3.45 -14.44 10.26
N LEU A 148 2.73 -13.47 10.83
CA LEU A 148 2.96 -12.06 10.61
C LEU A 148 4.44 -11.83 10.87
N SER A 149 5.21 -11.55 9.82
CA SER A 149 6.60 -11.18 10.01
C SER A 149 6.60 -9.97 10.95
N PRO A 150 7.60 -9.81 11.84
CA PRO A 150 7.66 -8.68 12.75
C PRO A 150 7.49 -7.32 12.04
N HIS A 151 7.89 -7.22 10.76
CA HIS A 151 7.65 -6.04 9.92
C HIS A 151 6.18 -5.83 9.52
N ALA A 152 5.44 -6.90 9.18
CA ALA A 152 4.00 -6.80 8.90
C ALA A 152 3.22 -6.41 10.17
N PHE A 153 3.65 -6.93 11.33
CA PHE A 153 3.10 -6.49 12.62
C PHE A 153 3.38 -5.01 12.85
N ARG A 154 4.61 -4.51 12.62
CA ARG A 154 4.91 -3.07 12.76
C ARG A 154 4.02 -2.18 11.91
N ILE A 155 3.66 -2.57 10.68
CA ILE A 155 2.79 -1.76 9.81
C ILE A 155 1.34 -1.75 10.33
N VAL A 156 0.79 -2.92 10.71
CA VAL A 156 -0.57 -3.00 11.30
C VAL A 156 -0.62 -2.37 12.70
N PHE A 157 0.46 -2.48 13.47
CA PHE A 157 0.59 -1.90 14.81
C PHE A 157 0.84 -0.39 14.75
N GLN A 158 1.50 0.15 13.71
CA GLN A 158 1.58 1.59 13.47
C GLN A 158 0.21 2.17 13.08
N LEU A 159 -0.62 1.41 12.35
CA LEU A 159 -2.02 1.79 12.08
C LEU A 159 -2.86 1.80 13.38
N SER A 160 -2.65 0.83 14.27
CA SER A 160 -3.26 0.79 15.62
C SER A 160 -2.74 1.92 16.52
N LEU A 161 -1.43 2.17 16.56
CA LEU A 161 -0.81 3.22 17.36
C LEU A 161 -1.11 4.62 16.86
N ASN A 162 -1.27 4.85 15.55
CA ASN A 162 -1.71 6.15 15.03
C ASN A 162 -3.19 6.40 15.38
N CYS A 163 -4.05 5.36 15.41
CA CYS A 163 -5.40 5.45 15.96
C CYS A 163 -5.38 5.74 17.48
N ILE A 164 -4.50 5.10 18.26
CA ILE A 164 -4.40 5.31 19.72
C ILE A 164 -3.76 6.68 20.05
N ALA A 165 -2.75 7.11 19.30
CA ALA A 165 -2.10 8.41 19.45
C ALA A 165 -3.03 9.57 19.03
N GLY A 166 -3.92 9.35 18.05
CA GLY A 166 -4.99 10.28 17.72
C GLY A 166 -6.01 10.45 18.86
N ILE A 167 -6.36 9.36 19.55
CA ILE A 167 -7.26 9.39 20.72
C ILE A 167 -6.57 10.02 21.94
N LEU A 168 -5.29 9.74 22.19
CA LEU A 168 -4.55 10.29 23.33
C LEU A 168 -4.22 11.78 23.17
N ASN A 169 -3.91 12.27 21.96
CA ASN A 169 -3.69 13.70 21.74
C ASN A 169 -4.96 14.54 21.89
N PHE A 170 -6.11 14.02 21.46
CA PHE A 170 -7.39 14.75 21.58
C PHE A 170 -7.94 14.77 23.01
N THR A 171 -7.58 13.78 23.83
CA THR A 171 -8.12 13.64 25.19
C THR A 171 -7.14 14.07 26.29
N TYR A 172 -5.82 13.99 26.06
CA TYR A 172 -4.80 14.19 27.13
C TYR A 172 -3.58 15.05 26.74
N GLY A 173 -3.42 15.48 25.48
CA GLY A 173 -2.33 16.38 25.08
C GLY A 173 -0.90 15.81 25.27
N ILE A 174 -0.73 14.50 25.17
CA ILE A 174 0.56 13.82 25.37
C ILE A 174 1.25 13.62 24.02
N SER A 175 2.41 14.27 23.82
CA SER A 175 3.34 13.96 22.73
C SER A 175 3.96 12.57 22.97
N CYS A 176 3.58 11.57 22.17
CA CYS A 176 4.22 10.27 22.21
C CYS A 176 5.62 10.38 21.57
N VAL A 177 6.65 10.43 22.42
CA VAL A 177 8.04 10.21 22.00
C VAL A 177 8.20 8.73 21.67
N SER A 178 8.42 8.42 20.39
CA SER A 178 8.72 7.08 19.91
C SER A 178 10.12 6.64 20.36
N ASN A 179 10.21 6.07 21.56
CA ASN A 179 11.35 5.27 21.98
C ASN A 179 10.89 3.82 22.16
N VAL A 180 11.12 3.00 21.13
CA VAL A 180 11.07 1.54 21.26
C VAL A 180 12.50 1.09 21.55
N GLU A 181 12.84 0.93 22.82
CA GLU A 181 14.07 0.27 23.24
C GLU A 181 13.94 -1.24 23.03
N TYR A 182 14.89 -1.81 22.29
CA TYR A 182 15.03 -3.24 22.02
C TYR A 182 15.70 -3.89 23.24
N ILE A 183 14.98 -4.76 23.95
CA ILE A 183 15.57 -5.60 25.01
C ILE A 183 15.76 -7.01 24.42
N PRO A 184 16.97 -7.59 24.52
CA PRO A 184 17.40 -8.77 23.76
C PRO A 184 16.67 -10.07 24.10
#